data_AF-A0A0G0J0I6-F1
#
_entry.id   AF-A0A0G0J0I6-F1
#
_cell.length_a   1.000
_cell.length_b   1.000
_cell.length_c   1.000
_cell.angle_alpha   90.00
_cell.angle_beta   90.00
_cell.angle_gamma   90.00
#
_symmetry.space_group_name_H-M   'P 1'
#
loop_
_entity.id
_entity.type
_entity.pdbx_description
1 polymer ?
#
loop_
_entity_poly.entity_id
_entity_poly.type
_entity_poly.pdbx_seq_one_letter_code
_entity_poly.pdbx_strand_id
1 'polypeptide(L)' 'MAKDFFKEKNVAYTEFDVASNLEKRKEMLERSGQMGVPVIFIGEEMIIGFEKPKIVELLGL' A
#
# COMPACT_ATOMS: atom_id res chain seq x y z
N MET A 1 -6.06 -6.43 -7.20
CA MET A 1 -5.76 -5.21 -7.98
C MET A 1 -4.38 -4.65 -7.66
N ALA A 2 -4.13 -4.08 -6.48
CA ALA A 2 -2.79 -3.57 -6.13
C ALA A 2 -1.72 -4.67 -6.10
N LYS A 3 -2.00 -5.78 -5.39
CA LYS A 3 -1.11 -6.95 -5.31
C LYS A 3 -0.79 -7.54 -6.69
N ASP A 4 -1.81 -7.69 -7.53
CA ASP A 4 -1.66 -8.18 -8.90
C ASP A 4 -0.78 -7.26 -9.73
N PHE A 5 -0.97 -5.95 -9.62
CA PHE A 5 -0.14 -4.96 -10.32
C PHE A 5 1.33 -5.05 -9.90
N PHE A 6 1.62 -5.13 -8.60
CA PHE A 6 2.99 -5.30 -8.12
C PHE A 6 3.59 -6.62 -8.58
N LYS A 7 2.82 -7.70 -8.57
CA LYS A 7 3.26 -9.01 -9.05
C LYS A 7 3.56 -9.00 -10.56
N GLU A 8 2.69 -8.39 -11.36
CA GLU A 8 2.89 -8.22 -12.81
C GLU A 8 4.15 -7.40 -13.12
N LYS A 9 4.37 -6.32 -12.36
CA LYS A 9 5.55 -5.46 -12.49
C LYS A 9 6.81 -6.02 -11.82
N ASN A 10 6.75 -7.23 -11.25
CA ASN A 10 7.85 -7.85 -10.49
C ASN A 10 8.41 -6.92 -9.39
N VAL A 11 7.54 -6.11 -8.79
CA VAL A 11 7.87 -5.21 -7.69
C VAL A 11 7.89 -6.03 -6.41
N ALA A 12 8.99 -5.97 -5.66
CA ALA A 12 9.06 -6.58 -4.34
C ALA A 12 8.22 -5.74 -3.36
N TYR A 13 7.28 -6.39 -2.67
CA TYR A 13 6.45 -5.74 -1.66
C TYR A 13 6.27 -6.65 -0.45
N THR A 14 6.04 -6.03 0.71
CA THR A 14 5.59 -6.74 1.90
C THR A 14 4.11 -6.48 2.10
N GLU A 15 3.37 -7.55 2.28
CA GLU A 15 1.94 -7.49 2.58
C GLU A 15 1.71 -7.59 4.09
N PHE A 16 0.93 -6.66 4.61
CA PHE A 16 0.44 -6.73 5.99
C PHE A 16 -1.08 -6.83 5.98
N ASP A 17 -1.59 -7.96 6.49
CA ASP A 17 -3.02 -8.15 6.63
C ASP A 17 -3.52 -7.44 7.90
N VAL A 18 -4.08 -6.25 7.72
CA VAL A 18 -4.63 -5.43 8.83
C VAL A 18 -5.95 -5.98 9.39
N ALA A 19 -6.56 -6.97 8.72
CA ALA A 19 -7.74 -7.66 9.25
C ALA A 19 -7.35 -8.63 10.37
N SER A 20 -6.22 -9.34 10.20
CA SER A 20 -5.69 -10.31 11.18
C SER A 20 -4.69 -9.69 12.14
N ASN A 21 -3.97 -8.64 11.73
CA ASN A 21 -2.94 -7.97 12.53
C ASN A 21 -3.41 -6.59 13.03
N LEU A 22 -3.84 -6.55 14.29
CA LEU A 22 -4.31 -5.33 14.98
C LEU A 22 -3.22 -4.26 15.11
N GLU A 23 -1.96 -4.64 15.33
CA GLU A 23 -0.86 -3.69 15.44
C GLU A 23 -0.61 -2.98 14.11
N LYS A 24 -0.56 -3.74 13.00
CA LYS A 24 -0.43 -3.19 11.65
C LYS A 24 -1.64 -2.36 11.25
N ARG A 25 -2.85 -2.75 11.68
CA ARG A 25 -4.04 -1.93 11.52
C ARG A 25 -3.91 -0.59 12.22
N LYS A 26 -3.43 -0.58 13.47
CA LYS A 26 -3.23 0.64 14.24
C LYS A 26 -2.19 1.54 13.58
N GLU A 27 -1.04 0.98 13.18
CA GLU A 27 0.01 1.68 12.43
C GLU A 27 -0.55 2.28 11.12
N MET A 28 -1.35 1.51 10.36
CA MET A 28 -2.01 2.00 9.14
C MET A 28 -2.94 3.18 9.45
N LEU A 29 -3.77 3.09 10.49
CA LEU A 29 -4.67 4.17 10.91
C LEU A 29 -3.91 5.41 11.37
N GLU A 30 -2.86 5.25 12.18
CA GLU A 30 -2.06 6.36 12.69
C GLU A 30 -1.29 7.07 11.57
N ARG A 31 -0.76 6.31 10.60
CA ARG A 31 -0.02 6.88 9.46
C ARG A 31 -0.91 7.45 8.38
N SER A 32 -2.03 6.78 8.06
CA SER A 32 -2.91 7.17 6.95
C SER A 32 -4.10 8.02 7.34
N GLY A 33 -4.49 8.01 8.61
CA GLY A 33 -5.76 8.59 9.05
C GLY A 33 -6.98 7.90 8.44
N GLN A 34 -6.81 6.81 7.68
CA GLN A 34 -7.88 6.13 6.98
C GLN A 34 -8.22 4.79 7.64
N MET A 35 -9.52 4.48 7.71
CA MET A 35 -10.04 3.18 8.17
C MET A 35 -10.14 2.12 7.07
N GLY A 36 -10.00 2.51 5.80
CA GLY A 36 -10.20 1.67 4.62
C GLY A 36 -8.90 1.18 3.99
N VAL A 37 -8.97 0.00 3.36
CA VAL A 37 -7.92 -0.60 2.53
C VAL A 37 -8.28 -0.47 1.04
N PRO A 38 -7.31 -0.53 0.12
CA PRO A 38 -5.87 -0.69 0.33
C PRO A 38 -5.17 0.61 0.74
N VAL A 39 -4.09 0.49 1.52
CA VAL A 39 -3.13 1.57 1.79
C VAL A 39 -1.76 1.06 1.37
N ILE A 40 -1.08 1.81 0.52
CA ILE A 40 0.19 1.42 -0.09
C ILE A 40 1.25 2.42 0.36
N PHE A 41 2.36 1.90 0.85
CA PHE A 41 3.52 2.71 1.21
C PHE A 41 4.65 2.41 0.23
N ILE A 42 5.17 3.45 -0.42
CA ILE A 42 6.31 3.37 -1.36
C ILE A 42 7.37 4.32 -0.83
N GLY A 43 8.37 3.77 -0.13
CA GLY A 43 9.35 4.57 0.61
C GLY A 43 8.66 5.38 1.72
N GLU A 44 8.80 6.71 1.65
CA GLU A 44 8.15 7.65 2.56
C GLU A 44 6.77 8.10 2.08
N GLU A 45 6.46 7.88 0.80
CA GLU A 45 5.18 8.26 0.21
C GLU A 45 4.09 7.25 0.57
N MET A 46 2.93 7.79 0.93
CA MET A 46 1.74 7.03 1.27
C MET A 46 0.65 7.29 0.24
N ILE A 47 0.07 6.20 -0.23
CA ILE A 47 -0.98 6.21 -1.24
C ILE A 47 -2.18 5.52 -0.62
N ILE A 48 -3.28 6.25 -0.60
CA ILE A 48 -4.55 5.79 -0.09
C ILE A 48 -5.35 5.24 -1.28
N GLY A 49 -5.78 3.98 -1.21
CA GLY A 49 -6.42 3.29 -2.32
C GLY A 49 -5.41 2.73 -3.33
N PHE A 50 -5.86 2.55 -4.57
CA PHE A 50 -5.03 2.06 -5.67
C PHE A 50 -4.96 3.11 -6.78
N GLU A 51 -3.99 4.01 -6.67
CA GLU A 51 -3.71 5.06 -7.64
C GLU A 51 -2.59 4.62 -8.60
N LYS A 52 -2.96 3.87 -9.64
CA LYS A 52 -2.01 3.37 -10.65
C LYS A 52 -1.03 4.43 -11.18
N PRO A 53 -1.46 5.64 -11.62
CA PRO A 53 -0.51 6.63 -12.16
C PRO A 53 0.51 7.07 -11.11
N LYS A 54 0.08 7.34 -9.88
CA LYS A 54 0.97 7.77 -8.79
C LYS A 54 1.92 6.64 -8.37
N ILE A 55 1.45 5.40 -8.33
CA ILE A 55 2.28 4.22 -8.05
C ILE A 55 3.36 4.04 -9.11
N VAL A 56 3.02 4.18 -10.39
CA VAL A 56 3.97 4.06 -11.51
C VAL A 56 5.05 5.14 -11.41
N GLU A 57 4.65 6.38 -11.16
CA GLU A 57 5.57 7.51 -10.97
C GLU A 57 6.53 7.27 -9.79
N LEU A 58 6.01 6.85 -8.63
CA LEU A 58 6.80 6.60 -7.43
C LEU A 58 7.75 5.40 -7.54
N LEU A 59 7.39 4.40 -8.37
CA LEU A 59 8.25 3.24 -8.65
C LEU A 59 9.21 3.48 -9.82
N GLY A 60 9.10 4.60 -10.53
CA GLY A 60 9.89 4.88 -11.73
C GLY A 60 9.65 3.90 -12.88
N LEU A 61 8.40 3.41 -13.01
CA LEU A 61 7.98 2.41 -14.01
C LEU A 61 7.41 3.03 -15.30
#